data_AF-A0A1Y3B6Z3-F1
#
_entry.id   AF-A0A1Y3B6Z3-F1
#
_cell.length_a   1.000
_cell.length_b   1.000
_cell.length_c   1.000
_cell.angle_alpha   90.00
_cell.angle_beta   90.00
_cell.angle_gamma   90.00
#
_symmetry.space_group_name_H-M   'P 1'
#
loop_
_entity.id
_entity.type
_entity.pdbx_description
1 polymer ?
#
loop_
_entity_poly.entity_id
_entity_poly.type
_entity_poly.pdbx_seq_one_letter_code
_entity_poly.pdbx_strand_id
1 'polypeptide(L)'
;MLVRKILGKFFCRIFLKNFKFQKHFPTITTSLIYPTTLDQLIDVDYLQRIQLKFQLKDSQPNDDVQSAVRVHQSFVRFLHLDTKQEITFVSELDSNGQHKIDINLPARSKDFNDLSGNYQLDLYLGDPLIIKAINWKIGTINLQFGQSSSAASLLNNLQRKEYLPKPEIKHLFREQDKRPPVLVSNFFTILSIVPLLGLFIAVSIRF
;
A
#
# COMPACT_ATOMS: atom_id res chain seq x y z
N MET A 1 -21.42 39.63 -10.33
CA MET A 1 -20.66 38.37 -10.20
C MET A 1 -21.40 37.32 -11.01
N LEU A 2 -20.89 36.95 -12.19
CA LEU A 2 -21.61 36.10 -13.15
C LEU A 2 -21.39 34.62 -12.78
N VAL A 3 -22.40 34.00 -12.18
CA VAL A 3 -22.36 32.58 -11.80
C VAL A 3 -22.51 31.74 -13.08
N ARG A 4 -21.51 30.90 -13.40
CA ARG A 4 -21.50 30.12 -14.65
C ARG A 4 -22.19 28.78 -14.41
N LYS A 5 -23.22 28.48 -15.21
CA LYS A 5 -23.91 27.18 -15.19
C LYS A 5 -23.10 26.18 -16.01
N ILE A 6 -22.06 25.59 -15.41
CA ILE A 6 -21.26 24.55 -16.10
C ILE A 6 -22.10 23.28 -16.20
N LEU A 7 -22.79 23.12 -17.34
CA LEU A 7 -23.46 21.89 -17.76
C LEU A 7 -22.61 21.08 -18.76
N GLY A 8 -21.35 21.47 -18.98
CA GLY A 8 -20.54 21.03 -20.10
C GLY A 8 -20.02 19.61 -20.01
N LYS A 9 -20.11 18.89 -21.13
CA LYS A 9 -19.41 17.62 -21.39
C LYS A 9 -17.94 17.76 -21.04
N PHE A 10 -17.47 17.02 -20.03
CA PHE A 10 -16.06 16.99 -19.66
C PHE A 10 -15.36 15.92 -20.49
N PHE A 11 -14.23 16.29 -21.10
CA PHE A 11 -13.31 15.33 -21.68
C PHE A 11 -12.11 15.21 -20.75
N CYS A 12 -12.00 14.05 -20.09
CA CYS A 12 -10.80 13.68 -19.37
C CYS A 12 -10.08 12.62 -20.19
N ARG A 13 -8.84 12.89 -20.59
CA ARG A 13 -7.98 11.92 -21.22
C ARG A 13 -6.93 11.47 -20.23
N ILE A 14 -6.94 10.19 -19.93
CA ILE A 14 -5.94 9.54 -19.10
C ILE A 14 -4.90 8.98 -20.05
N PHE A 15 -3.68 9.45 -19.89
CA PHE A 15 -2.51 9.01 -20.63
C PHE A 15 -1.63 8.20 -19.69
N LEU A 16 -1.47 6.91 -19.97
CA LEU A 16 -0.54 6.05 -19.25
C LEU A 16 0.67 5.86 -20.13
N LYS A 17 1.78 6.47 -19.72
CA LYS A 17 3.03 6.39 -20.47
C LYS A 17 3.96 5.42 -19.76
N ASN A 18 4.32 4.35 -20.46
CA ASN A 18 5.42 3.48 -20.08
C ASN A 18 6.76 4.18 -20.41
N PHE A 19 7.62 4.37 -19.41
CA PHE A 19 8.95 4.95 -19.62
C PHE A 19 10.04 4.00 -19.10
N LYS A 20 10.36 2.96 -19.88
CA LYS A 20 11.68 2.31 -19.77
C LYS A 20 12.69 3.10 -20.61
N PHE A 21 13.97 3.00 -20.27
CA PHE A 21 15.11 3.74 -20.86
C PHE A 21 15.36 3.49 -22.37
N GLN A 22 14.40 2.90 -23.10
CA GLN A 22 14.36 2.80 -24.56
C GLN A 22 13.15 3.57 -25.10
N LYS A 23 13.37 4.44 -26.09
CA LYS A 23 12.42 5.43 -26.64
C LYS A 23 11.15 4.86 -27.33
N HIS A 24 10.83 3.58 -27.19
CA HIS A 24 9.79 2.90 -28.00
C HIS A 24 8.90 1.98 -27.15
N PHE A 25 8.07 2.54 -26.26
CA PHE A 25 7.03 1.77 -25.56
C PHE A 25 5.63 2.33 -25.85
N PRO A 26 4.60 1.45 -25.95
CA PRO A 26 3.23 1.88 -26.21
C PRO A 26 2.68 2.72 -25.06
N THR A 27 2.12 3.88 -25.38
CA THR A 27 1.36 4.72 -24.46
C THR A 27 -0.11 4.30 -24.51
N ILE A 28 -0.65 3.79 -23.42
CA ILE A 28 -2.07 3.45 -23.33
C ILE A 28 -2.82 4.74 -23.05
N THR A 29 -3.68 5.17 -23.96
CA THR A 29 -4.48 6.39 -23.82
C THR A 29 -5.95 6.03 -23.79
N THR A 30 -6.65 6.47 -22.74
CA THR A 30 -8.08 6.25 -22.57
C THR A 30 -8.76 7.61 -22.43
N SER A 31 -9.68 7.94 -23.34
CA SER A 31 -10.51 9.13 -23.22
C SER A 31 -11.85 8.78 -22.57
N LEU A 32 -12.21 9.52 -21.54
CA LEU A 32 -13.46 9.39 -20.80
C LEU A 32 -14.26 10.68 -20.89
N ILE A 33 -15.58 10.51 -20.92
CA ILE A 33 -16.54 11.60 -20.88
C ILE A 33 -17.29 11.52 -19.57
N TYR A 34 -17.29 12.60 -18.79
CA TYR A 34 -18.07 12.67 -17.55
C TYR A 34 -19.58 12.50 -17.84
N PRO A 35 -20.33 11.70 -17.05
CA PRO A 35 -19.93 11.09 -15.77
C PRO A 35 -19.49 9.62 -15.86
N THR A 36 -19.09 9.12 -17.03
CA THR A 36 -18.75 7.71 -17.26
C THR A 36 -17.54 7.27 -16.44
N THR A 37 -17.52 6.03 -15.96
CA THR A 37 -16.38 5.45 -15.25
C THR A 37 -15.60 4.51 -16.16
N LEU A 38 -14.32 4.31 -15.84
CA LEU A 38 -13.51 3.29 -16.48
C LEU A 38 -13.75 1.94 -15.81
N ASP A 39 -14.26 0.99 -16.59
CA ASP A 39 -14.56 -0.37 -16.13
C ASP A 39 -13.36 -1.31 -16.21
N GLN A 40 -12.41 -1.01 -17.11
CA GLN A 40 -11.19 -1.80 -17.25
C GLN A 40 -10.17 -1.44 -16.17
N LEU A 41 -9.66 -2.46 -15.48
CA LEU A 41 -8.57 -2.30 -14.54
C LEU A 41 -7.26 -2.05 -15.30
N ILE A 42 -6.58 -0.95 -14.97
CA ILE A 42 -5.27 -0.61 -15.52
C ILE A 42 -4.19 -1.03 -14.53
N ASP A 43 -3.28 -1.89 -14.97
CA ASP A 43 -2.07 -2.21 -14.22
C ASP A 43 -0.95 -1.21 -14.52
N VAL A 44 -0.39 -0.62 -13.47
CA VAL A 44 0.71 0.36 -13.55
C VAL A 44 1.90 -0.17 -12.75
N ASP A 45 2.99 -0.45 -13.45
CA ASP A 45 4.25 -0.91 -12.87
C ASP A 45 5.10 0.25 -12.32
N TYR A 46 6.04 -0.05 -11.43
CA TYR A 46 6.87 0.90 -10.69
C TYR A 46 7.57 1.91 -11.61
N LEU A 47 8.06 1.49 -12.78
CA LEU A 47 8.79 2.35 -13.71
C LEU A 47 7.88 3.18 -14.63
N GLN A 48 6.56 3.11 -14.46
CA GLN A 48 5.60 3.81 -15.33
C GLN A 48 5.25 5.20 -14.79
N ARG A 49 4.70 6.02 -15.69
CA ARG A 49 4.17 7.35 -15.35
C ARG A 49 2.69 7.42 -15.67
N ILE A 50 1.94 7.98 -14.73
CA ILE A 50 0.51 8.26 -14.89
C ILE A 50 0.36 9.73 -15.23
N GLN A 51 -0.21 10.03 -16.39
CA GLN A 51 -0.55 11.39 -16.79
C GLN A 51 -2.06 11.51 -16.94
N LEU A 52 -2.68 12.44 -16.21
CA LEU A 52 -4.09 12.74 -16.35
C LEU A 52 -4.24 14.16 -16.89
N LYS A 53 -4.97 14.32 -18.00
CA LYS A 53 -5.23 15.62 -18.62
C LYS A 53 -6.74 15.84 -18.76
N PHE A 54 -7.22 16.98 -18.31
CA PHE A 54 -8.62 17.34 -18.45
C PHE A 54 -8.77 18.83 -18.70
N GLN A 55 -9.90 19.19 -19.32
CA GLN A 55 -10.26 20.57 -19.58
C GLN A 55 -11.75 20.74 -19.31
N LEU A 56 -12.09 21.83 -18.64
CA LEU A 56 -13.48 22.23 -18.46
C LEU A 56 -13.89 23.13 -19.62
N LYS A 57 -15.07 22.86 -20.16
CA LYS A 57 -15.72 23.70 -21.15
C LYS A 57 -17.00 24.25 -20.56
N ASP A 58 -17.18 25.56 -20.65
CA ASP A 58 -18.46 26.18 -20.30
C ASP A 58 -19.50 25.77 -21.34
N SER A 59 -20.71 25.45 -20.90
CA SER A 59 -21.85 25.17 -21.79
C SER A 59 -22.84 26.30 -21.61
N GLN A 60 -22.57 27.42 -22.27
CA GLN A 60 -23.54 28.51 -22.35
C GLN A 60 -24.66 28.09 -23.32
N PRO A 61 -25.94 28.36 -23.00
CA PRO A 61 -27.07 27.92 -23.82
C PRO A 61 -27.19 28.62 -25.18
N ASN A 62 -26.46 29.72 -25.43
CA ASN A 62 -26.67 30.58 -26.61
C ASN A 62 -25.43 30.81 -27.51
N ASP A 63 -24.26 30.23 -27.22
CA ASP A 63 -23.04 30.45 -28.01
C ASP A 63 -22.30 29.14 -28.27
N ASP A 64 -22.01 28.84 -29.55
CA ASP A 64 -21.13 27.76 -30.02
C ASP A 64 -19.66 27.93 -29.56
N VAL A 65 -19.36 28.99 -28.82
CA VAL A 65 -18.02 29.31 -28.32
C VAL A 65 -17.76 28.59 -27.01
N GLN A 66 -17.32 27.33 -27.12
CA GLN A 66 -16.80 26.55 -25.98
C GLN A 66 -15.50 27.15 -25.46
N SER A 67 -15.62 28.10 -24.54
CA SER A 67 -14.49 28.69 -23.85
C SER A 67 -13.97 27.74 -22.77
N ALA A 68 -12.65 27.55 -22.76
CA ALA A 68 -11.96 26.78 -21.73
C ALA A 68 -12.05 27.53 -20.39
N VAL A 69 -12.57 26.86 -19.37
CA VAL A 69 -12.68 27.43 -18.02
C VAL A 69 -11.55 26.89 -17.16
N ARG A 70 -10.82 27.79 -16.50
CA ARG A 70 -9.84 27.45 -15.47
C ARG A 70 -10.57 27.34 -14.14
N VAL A 71 -10.33 26.27 -13.41
CA VAL A 71 -10.82 26.10 -12.04
C VAL A 71 -9.78 26.58 -11.05
N HIS A 72 -10.25 27.20 -9.97
CA HIS A 72 -9.41 27.62 -8.86
C HIS A 72 -8.81 26.44 -8.09
N GLN A 73 -9.57 25.36 -7.88
CA GLN A 73 -9.10 24.16 -7.18
C GLN A 73 -9.43 22.88 -7.94
N SER A 74 -8.43 22.02 -8.09
CA SER A 74 -8.59 20.71 -8.69
C SER A 74 -7.59 19.72 -8.16
N PHE A 75 -8.12 18.59 -7.71
CA PHE A 75 -7.35 17.55 -7.05
C PHE A 75 -7.74 16.18 -7.60
N VAL A 76 -6.76 15.29 -7.75
CA VAL A 76 -7.01 13.87 -7.97
C VAL A 76 -6.60 13.11 -6.73
N ARG A 77 -7.54 12.34 -6.21
CA ARG A 77 -7.36 11.46 -5.08
C ARG A 77 -7.12 10.04 -5.55
N PHE A 78 -6.13 9.40 -4.93
CA PHE A 78 -5.81 7.99 -5.02
C PHE A 78 -6.20 7.36 -3.69
N LEU A 79 -7.27 6.57 -3.67
CA LEU A 79 -7.75 5.88 -2.48
C LEU A 79 -7.40 4.39 -2.58
N HIS A 80 -6.55 3.90 -1.70
CA HIS A 80 -6.27 2.48 -1.62
C HIS A 80 -7.48 1.70 -1.07
N LEU A 81 -7.96 0.69 -1.79
CA LEU A 81 -9.24 0.06 -1.49
C LEU A 81 -9.23 -0.76 -0.18
N ASP A 82 -8.09 -1.36 0.18
CA ASP A 82 -7.98 -2.28 1.33
C ASP A 82 -7.71 -1.54 2.65
N THR A 83 -6.67 -0.70 2.68
CA THR A 83 -6.25 0.11 3.84
C THR A 83 -7.05 1.40 4.01
N LYS A 84 -7.79 1.85 2.99
CA LYS A 84 -8.46 3.16 2.93
C LYS A 84 -7.53 4.36 3.05
N GLN A 85 -6.23 4.18 2.87
CA GLN A 85 -5.28 5.28 2.78
C GLN A 85 -5.56 6.11 1.53
N GLU A 86 -5.63 7.42 1.67
CA GLU A 86 -5.83 8.36 0.56
C GLU A 86 -4.64 9.28 0.37
N ILE A 87 -4.33 9.57 -0.89
CA ILE A 87 -3.27 10.49 -1.29
C ILE A 87 -3.83 11.40 -2.38
N THR A 88 -3.57 12.69 -2.26
CA THR A 88 -4.19 13.69 -3.14
C THR A 88 -3.11 14.50 -3.85
N PHE A 89 -3.23 14.63 -5.17
CA PHE A 89 -2.36 15.45 -6.01
C PHE A 89 -3.13 16.62 -6.60
N VAL A 90 -2.52 17.80 -6.55
CA VAL A 90 -3.04 19.02 -7.18
C VAL A 90 -2.75 18.99 -8.67
N SER A 91 -3.68 19.41 -9.52
CA SER A 91 -3.41 19.56 -10.95
C SER A 91 -2.74 20.89 -11.28
N GLU A 92 -1.82 20.86 -12.24
CA GLU A 92 -1.12 22.02 -12.76
C GLU A 92 -1.71 22.44 -14.10
N LEU A 93 -1.67 23.74 -14.42
CA LEU A 93 -2.08 24.23 -15.74
C LEU A 93 -0.94 24.06 -16.75
N ASP A 94 -1.22 23.33 -17.83
CA ASP A 94 -0.35 23.20 -18.99
C ASP A 94 -0.37 24.48 -19.84
N SER A 95 0.61 24.68 -20.72
CA SER A 95 0.70 25.86 -21.60
C SER A 95 -0.54 26.04 -22.50
N ASN A 96 -1.26 24.94 -22.77
CA ASN A 96 -2.49 24.91 -23.55
C ASN A 96 -3.76 25.22 -22.72
N GLY A 97 -3.61 25.61 -21.45
CA GLY A 97 -4.73 25.88 -20.53
C GLY A 97 -5.51 24.63 -20.11
N GLN A 98 -4.92 23.44 -20.27
CA GLN A 98 -5.48 22.18 -19.79
C GLN A 98 -4.89 21.86 -18.42
N HIS A 99 -5.68 21.28 -17.54
CA HIS A 99 -5.17 20.77 -16.26
C HIS A 99 -4.46 19.45 -16.50
N LYS A 100 -3.24 19.33 -15.99
CA LYS A 100 -2.39 18.16 -16.10
C LYS A 100 -1.94 17.72 -14.72
N ILE A 101 -1.98 16.41 -14.49
CA ILE A 101 -1.31 15.74 -13.38
C ILE A 101 -0.33 14.76 -14.00
N ASP A 102 0.92 14.77 -13.54
CA ASP A 102 1.96 13.87 -13.98
C ASP A 102 2.63 13.24 -12.77
N ILE A 103 2.34 11.96 -12.54
CA ILE A 103 2.83 11.20 -11.40
C ILE A 103 3.87 10.22 -11.92
N ASN A 104 5.10 10.44 -11.48
CA ASN A 104 6.21 9.53 -11.69
C ASN A 104 6.27 8.56 -10.51
N LEU A 105 5.81 7.32 -10.69
CA LEU A 105 5.74 6.33 -9.61
C LEU A 105 7.06 6.12 -8.86
N PRO A 106 8.25 6.03 -9.52
CA PRO A 106 9.52 5.89 -8.82
C PRO A 106 9.83 7.06 -7.90
N ALA A 107 9.59 8.29 -8.37
CA ALA A 107 9.92 9.50 -7.63
C ALA A 107 8.90 9.83 -6.53
N ARG A 108 7.65 9.39 -6.71
CA ARG A 108 6.52 9.63 -5.79
C ARG A 108 6.19 8.43 -4.91
N SER A 109 6.92 7.33 -5.03
CA SER A 109 6.76 6.08 -4.29
C SER A 109 6.63 6.27 -2.77
N LYS A 110 7.46 7.15 -2.21
CA LYS A 110 7.42 7.53 -0.78
C LYS A 110 6.09 8.16 -0.35
N ASP A 111 5.45 8.95 -1.22
CA ASP A 111 4.15 9.56 -0.93
C ASP A 111 3.05 8.48 -0.81
N PHE A 112 3.25 7.33 -1.47
CA PHE A 112 2.41 6.14 -1.37
C PHE A 112 2.83 5.18 -0.25
N ASN A 113 3.86 5.52 0.54
CA ASN A 113 4.53 4.62 1.48
C ASN A 113 4.96 3.30 0.83
N ASP A 114 5.21 3.24 -0.49
CA ASP A 114 5.47 2.01 -1.24
C ASP A 114 4.35 0.95 -1.15
N LEU A 115 3.12 1.37 -0.84
CA LEU A 115 1.97 0.49 -0.71
C LEU A 115 1.46 0.07 -2.10
N SER A 116 1.60 -1.20 -2.44
CA SER A 116 1.10 -1.75 -3.71
C SER A 116 -0.34 -2.27 -3.57
N GLY A 117 -1.12 -2.18 -4.64
CA GLY A 117 -2.46 -2.76 -4.74
C GLY A 117 -3.45 -1.89 -5.50
N ASN A 118 -4.74 -2.08 -5.23
CA ASN A 118 -5.80 -1.43 -5.99
C ASN A 118 -6.14 -0.05 -5.42
N TYR A 119 -6.04 0.96 -6.28
CA TYR A 119 -6.36 2.35 -5.99
C TYR A 119 -7.57 2.81 -6.80
N GLN A 120 -8.55 3.42 -6.14
CA GLN A 120 -9.61 4.17 -6.77
C GLN A 120 -9.13 5.60 -7.07
N LEU A 121 -9.37 6.04 -8.30
CA LEU A 121 -9.10 7.41 -8.75
C LEU A 121 -10.38 8.24 -8.68
N ASP A 122 -10.34 9.33 -7.93
CA ASP A 122 -11.42 10.31 -7.86
C ASP A 122 -10.90 11.70 -8.26
N LEU A 123 -11.61 12.38 -9.15
CA LEU A 123 -11.34 13.77 -9.53
C LEU A 123 -12.29 14.71 -8.79
N TYR A 124 -11.72 15.66 -8.08
CA TYR A 124 -12.41 16.73 -7.39
C TYR A 124 -12.15 18.06 -8.08
N LEU A 125 -13.21 18.77 -8.46
CA LEU A 125 -13.15 20.10 -9.05
C LEU A 125 -14.00 21.06 -8.23
N GLY A 126 -13.39 22.17 -7.81
CA GLY A 126 -14.03 23.22 -7.02
C GLY A 126 -13.62 24.61 -7.51
N ASP A 127 -14.60 25.47 -7.69
CA ASP A 127 -14.40 26.88 -8.01
C ASP A 127 -15.63 27.68 -7.53
N PRO A 128 -15.46 28.88 -6.93
CA PRO A 128 -16.58 29.72 -6.54
C PRO A 128 -17.58 30.05 -7.66
N LEU A 129 -17.16 30.01 -8.92
CA LEU A 129 -18.01 30.28 -10.08
C LEU A 129 -18.83 29.05 -10.53
N ILE A 130 -18.54 27.88 -9.97
CA ILE A 130 -19.22 26.62 -10.28
C ILE A 130 -20.32 26.36 -9.25
N ILE A 131 -21.56 26.21 -9.73
CA ILE A 131 -22.73 26.01 -8.87
C ILE A 131 -22.66 24.67 -8.10
N LYS A 132 -22.10 23.62 -8.71
CA LYS A 132 -22.00 22.28 -8.12
C LYS A 132 -20.57 21.77 -8.20
N ALA A 133 -19.95 21.53 -7.05
CA ALA A 133 -18.65 20.85 -6.97
C ALA A 133 -18.74 19.47 -7.63
N ILE A 134 -17.71 19.12 -8.39
CA ILE A 134 -17.68 17.86 -9.14
C ILE A 134 -16.83 16.87 -8.37
N ASN A 135 -17.44 15.73 -8.04
CA ASN A 135 -16.75 14.55 -7.53
C ASN A 135 -17.00 13.43 -8.54
N TRP A 136 -15.96 13.05 -9.28
CA TRP A 136 -16.06 12.04 -10.32
C TRP A 136 -15.11 10.89 -10.04
N LYS A 137 -15.67 9.71 -9.79
CA LYS A 137 -14.92 8.46 -9.79
C LYS A 137 -14.50 8.14 -11.22
N ILE A 138 -13.21 8.22 -11.48
CA ILE A 138 -12.65 7.93 -12.81
C ILE A 138 -12.60 6.42 -13.04
N GLY A 139 -12.15 5.65 -12.06
CA GLY A 139 -11.96 4.21 -12.21
C GLY A 139 -11.03 3.63 -11.15
N THR A 140 -10.59 2.39 -11.37
CA THR A 140 -9.67 1.68 -10.49
C THR A 140 -8.41 1.30 -11.26
N ILE A 141 -7.26 1.54 -10.64
CA ILE A 141 -5.93 1.20 -11.16
C ILE A 141 -5.21 0.34 -10.14
N ASN A 142 -4.37 -0.58 -10.59
CA ASN A 142 -3.49 -1.37 -9.74
C ASN A 142 -2.08 -0.78 -9.82
N LEU A 143 -1.56 -0.32 -8.69
CA LEU A 143 -0.22 0.25 -8.57
C LEU A 143 0.72 -0.79 -7.98
N GLN A 144 1.84 -1.05 -8.66
CA GLN A 144 2.89 -1.94 -8.17
C GLN A 144 4.16 -1.14 -7.89
N PHE A 145 4.69 -1.24 -6.67
CA PHE A 145 5.95 -0.64 -6.26
C PHE A 145 7.02 -1.73 -6.09
N GLY A 146 8.22 -1.50 -6.63
CA GLY A 146 9.25 -2.52 -6.77
C GLY A 146 9.98 -2.91 -5.47
N GLN A 147 9.81 -2.18 -4.37
CA GLN A 147 10.41 -2.49 -3.08
C GLN A 147 9.36 -2.99 -2.09
N SER A 148 9.41 -4.31 -1.83
CA SER A 148 8.74 -5.04 -0.76
C SER A 148 7.43 -4.41 -0.25
N SER A 149 6.32 -4.84 -0.83
CA SER A 149 4.96 -4.72 -0.30
C SER A 149 4.77 -5.18 1.16
N SER A 150 5.83 -5.66 1.83
CA SER A 150 5.81 -5.99 3.27
C SER A 150 5.95 -4.76 4.17
N ALA A 151 6.82 -3.78 3.89
CA ALA A 151 7.10 -2.72 4.89
C ALA A 151 5.93 -1.73 5.08
N ALA A 152 5.24 -1.39 3.99
CA ALA A 152 4.11 -0.45 3.97
C ALA A 152 2.83 -1.02 4.59
N SER A 153 2.53 -2.28 4.24
CA SER A 153 1.42 -3.03 4.81
C SER A 153 1.67 -3.34 6.30
N LEU A 154 2.94 -3.52 6.69
CA LEU A 154 3.35 -3.57 8.08
C LEU A 154 3.06 -2.25 8.79
N LEU A 155 3.49 -1.07 8.30
CA LEU A 155 3.25 0.21 8.98
C LEU A 155 1.77 0.52 9.26
N ASN A 156 0.88 0.33 8.28
CA ASN A 156 -0.56 0.50 8.48
C ASN A 156 -1.14 -0.54 9.46
N ASN A 157 -0.62 -1.78 9.43
CA ASN A 157 -0.93 -2.77 10.46
C ASN A 157 -0.32 -2.41 11.82
N LEU A 158 0.84 -1.73 11.89
CA LEU A 158 1.50 -1.35 13.12
C LEU A 158 0.72 -0.25 13.83
N GLN A 159 0.23 0.76 13.11
CA GLN A 159 -0.62 1.81 13.68
C GLN A 159 -1.95 1.23 14.21
N ARG A 160 -2.51 0.21 13.54
CA ARG A 160 -3.67 -0.53 14.06
C ARG A 160 -3.30 -1.45 15.23
N LYS A 161 -2.10 -2.03 15.23
CA LYS A 161 -1.57 -2.92 16.28
C LYS A 161 -1.10 -2.19 17.53
N GLU A 162 -0.90 -0.88 17.49
CA GLU A 162 -0.48 -0.08 18.65
C GLU A 162 -1.49 -0.17 19.81
N TYR A 163 -2.77 -0.24 19.46
CA TYR A 163 -3.87 -0.40 20.43
C TYR A 163 -4.29 -1.86 20.64
N LEU A 164 -3.65 -2.81 19.97
CA LEU A 164 -3.93 -4.22 20.20
C LEU A 164 -3.13 -4.73 21.41
N PRO A 165 -3.72 -5.63 22.23
CA PRO A 165 -2.97 -6.25 23.30
C PRO A 165 -1.76 -6.98 22.70
N LYS A 166 -0.58 -6.69 23.25
CA LYS A 166 0.65 -7.39 22.87
C LYS A 166 0.49 -8.89 23.18
N PRO A 167 1.10 -9.78 22.39
CA PRO A 167 1.04 -11.20 22.66
C PRO A 167 1.62 -11.51 24.04
N GLU A 168 1.01 -12.45 24.75
CA GLU A 168 1.46 -12.88 26.06
C GLU A 168 2.88 -13.49 25.98
N ILE A 169 3.80 -12.99 26.80
CA ILE A 169 5.16 -13.50 26.89
C ILE A 169 5.15 -14.71 27.84
N LYS A 170 5.40 -15.90 27.31
CA LYS A 170 5.52 -17.13 28.10
C LYS A 170 6.97 -17.35 28.52
N HIS A 171 7.22 -17.36 29.83
CA HIS A 171 8.53 -17.70 30.36
C HIS A 171 8.79 -19.20 30.18
N LEU A 172 9.77 -19.56 29.34
CA LEU A 172 10.24 -20.93 29.18
C LEU A 172 11.24 -21.23 30.28
N PHE A 173 10.85 -22.07 31.24
CA PHE A 173 11.78 -22.60 32.22
C PHE A 173 12.74 -23.59 31.55
N ARG A 174 13.95 -23.72 32.11
CA ARG A 174 14.89 -24.76 31.70
C ARG A 174 14.26 -26.12 31.97
N GLU A 175 14.37 -27.02 31.00
CA GLU A 175 14.00 -28.41 31.21
C GLU A 175 14.89 -29.01 32.29
N GLN A 176 14.34 -29.93 33.09
CA GLN A 176 15.11 -30.61 34.11
C GLN A 176 16.16 -31.51 33.44
N ASP A 177 17.41 -31.43 33.87
CA ASP A 177 18.46 -32.30 33.38
C ASP A 177 18.07 -33.78 33.53
N LYS A 178 18.35 -34.56 32.47
CA LYS A 178 18.03 -35.98 32.43
C LYS A 178 18.81 -36.71 33.52
N ARG A 179 18.08 -37.26 34.49
CA ARG A 179 18.68 -38.09 35.56
C ARG A 179 19.12 -39.46 35.01
N PRO A 180 20.22 -40.04 35.52
CA PRO A 180 20.62 -41.39 35.16
C PRO A 180 19.55 -42.40 35.61
N PRO A 181 19.42 -43.54 34.91
CA PRO A 181 18.45 -44.58 35.27
C PRO A 181 18.80 -45.20 36.64
N VAL A 182 17.78 -45.41 37.46
CA VAL A 182 17.90 -45.90 38.85
C VAL A 182 18.63 -47.25 38.93
N LEU A 183 18.45 -48.11 37.92
CA LEU A 183 19.11 -49.43 37.86
C LEU A 183 20.64 -49.31 37.83
N VAL A 184 21.17 -48.36 37.04
CA VAL A 184 22.61 -48.14 36.95
C VAL A 184 23.14 -47.61 38.28
N SER A 185 22.44 -46.65 38.89
CA SER A 185 22.80 -46.11 40.20
C SER A 185 22.87 -47.22 41.26
N ASN A 186 21.82 -48.05 41.37
CA ASN A 186 21.74 -49.10 42.37
C ASN A 186 22.83 -50.18 42.18
N PHE A 187 23.12 -50.55 40.94
CA PHE A 187 24.18 -51.51 40.63
C PHE A 187 25.54 -51.04 41.14
N PHE A 188 25.92 -49.78 40.84
CA PHE A 188 27.18 -49.21 41.32
C PHE A 188 27.20 -49.03 42.84
N THR A 189 26.06 -48.70 43.47
CA THR A 189 25.97 -48.64 44.94
C THR A 189 26.25 -49.99 45.58
N ILE A 190 25.67 -51.09 45.08
CA ILE A 190 25.94 -52.45 45.59
C ILE A 190 27.41 -52.82 45.34
N LEU A 191 27.92 -52.57 44.13
CA LEU A 191 29.30 -52.87 43.78
C LEU A 191 30.30 -52.13 44.68
N SER A 192 30.00 -50.90 45.09
CA SER A 192 30.82 -50.13 46.04
C SER A 192 30.82 -50.69 47.47
N ILE A 193 29.82 -51.48 47.87
CA ILE A 193 29.74 -52.12 49.20
C ILE A 193 30.52 -53.44 49.23
N VAL A 194 30.77 -54.07 48.08
CA VAL A 194 31.46 -55.36 47.98
C VAL A 194 32.87 -55.36 48.62
N PRO A 195 33.75 -54.35 48.40
CA PRO A 195 35.06 -54.32 49.05
C PRO A 195 34.98 -54.21 50.58
N LEU A 196 33.97 -53.49 51.08
CA LEU A 196 33.72 -53.35 52.52
C LEU A 196 33.31 -54.70 53.12
N LEU A 197 32.38 -55.41 52.48
CA LEU A 197 31.99 -56.76 52.90
C LEU A 197 33.17 -57.74 52.81
N GLY A 198 33.98 -57.66 51.77
CA GLY A 198 35.20 -58.45 51.61
C GLY A 198 36.19 -58.23 52.75
N LEU A 199 36.37 -56.99 53.22
CA LEU A 199 37.20 -56.67 54.37
C LEU A 199 36.66 -57.36 55.64
N PHE A 200 35.37 -57.24 55.93
CA PHE A 200 34.78 -57.88 57.12
C PHE A 200 34.90 -59.41 57.09
N ILE A 201 34.71 -60.03 55.92
CA ILE A 201 34.89 -61.48 55.76
C ILE A 201 36.35 -61.87 55.98
N ALA A 202 37.30 -61.16 55.36
CA ALA A 202 38.72 -61.45 55.51
C ALA A 202 39.22 -61.30 56.96
N VAL A 203 38.70 -60.31 57.70
CA VAL A 203 39.01 -60.13 59.13
C VAL A 203 38.37 -61.24 59.97
N SER A 204 37.13 -61.63 59.68
CA SER A 204 36.42 -62.68 60.41
C SER A 204 37.00 -64.09 60.19
N ILE A 205 37.65 -64.35 59.06
CA ILE A 205 38.30 -65.64 58.76
C ILE A 205 39.69 -65.74 59.43
N ARG A 206 40.28 -64.60 59.79
CA ARG A 206 41.64 -64.51 60.35
C ARG A 206 41.67 -64.48 61.88
N PHE A 207 40.51 -64.54 62.53
CA PHE A 207 40.30 -64.70 63.97
C PHE A 207 39.76 -66.10 64.25
#